data_AF-A0A443YMV2-F1
#
_entry.id   AF-A0A443YMV2-F1
#
_cell.length_a   1.000
_cell.length_b   1.000
_cell.length_c   1.000
_cell.angle_alpha   90.00
_cell.angle_beta   90.00
_cell.angle_gamma   90.00
#
_symmetry.space_group_name_H-M   'P 1'
#
loop_
_entity.id
_entity.type
_entity.pdbx_description
1 polymer ?
#
loop_
_entity_poly.entity_id
_entity_poly.type
_entity_poly.pdbx_seq_one_letter_code
_entity_poly.pdbx_strand_id
1 'polypeptide(L)'
;MAISLSEFVKFYPLRASSLGWLFGAGSSVSAGVPSAYDLTWDFKRRIYCAEQSYPLHLFSNLTDKGIREQIQNYFDSQGNCPAFDSPEEYSYYFERAFSSPRDRSDYIAKQTSGMQLTYGHKVIGILMKNSYINLIFTTNFDKAFENVASSNFQKLESWYAADLDGGDNGIKFFQNGKRPLIVKLHGDYFSDKIKNTTEELQSQDKKLRDILSISLDTNGLCVMGYSGRDKSIIDILQESLIKTNSFSNGLFWFIRSGSQPLPEVQSLIDAAKKHGKQAEIIEIETFDTAWADIIKGFDNISHEDFENLNQHYHRINNQPLPDVGKKYPLLRLNAIPILEYPATARLYKCNAGNTKEVTENILKSGSKILAIRKQSGVVGFGPDEDFKNTFKDYGDYDTGLFQITEKDLMYDDSAMKGLITACLQKALIDNKPLRSSKRRNRHFIFPDPKKLSDPIFDSLKSTLTTISGTVPRSKLTWVIALEVNIQYVLSKPLLVLTPTVIASKASERSESKLVAPFVKEFMAKWYNQKYDTILNSWLDVLFGTNKEITITAYQRPIGGVNASFTLSRTTAFTRIN
;
A
#
# COMPACT_ATOMS: atom_id res chain seq x y z
N MET A 1 -12.44 -15.87 -18.63
CA MET A 1 -11.28 -14.97 -18.81
C MET A 1 -11.50 -13.85 -17.81
N ALA A 2 -10.63 -13.64 -16.82
CA ALA A 2 -10.83 -12.58 -15.83
C ALA A 2 -10.70 -11.21 -16.51
N ILE A 3 -11.69 -10.33 -16.37
CA ILE A 3 -11.64 -9.00 -16.94
C ILE A 3 -10.66 -8.12 -16.16
N SER A 4 -9.82 -7.39 -16.88
CA SER A 4 -8.89 -6.42 -16.28
C SER A 4 -9.62 -5.13 -15.88
N LEU A 5 -9.01 -4.31 -15.01
CA LEU A 5 -9.52 -2.97 -14.72
C LEU A 5 -9.69 -2.15 -16.01
N SER A 6 -8.73 -2.23 -16.94
CA SER A 6 -8.81 -1.52 -18.23
C SER A 6 -10.03 -1.94 -19.05
N GLU A 7 -10.42 -3.21 -18.99
CA GLU A 7 -11.62 -3.69 -19.68
C GLU A 7 -12.90 -3.18 -19.01
N PHE A 8 -12.94 -3.19 -17.67
CA PHE A 8 -14.03 -2.58 -16.91
C PHE A 8 -14.22 -1.10 -17.25
N VAL A 9 -13.13 -0.32 -17.30
CA VAL A 9 -13.17 1.11 -17.64
C VAL A 9 -13.79 1.38 -19.00
N LYS A 10 -13.64 0.48 -19.98
CA LYS A 10 -14.20 0.67 -21.33
C LYS A 10 -15.73 0.61 -21.35
N PHE A 11 -16.33 -0.28 -20.57
CA PHE A 11 -17.79 -0.47 -20.59
C PHE A 11 -18.50 0.20 -19.42
N TYR A 12 -17.80 0.56 -18.34
CA TYR A 12 -18.41 1.17 -17.16
C TYR A 12 -19.24 2.42 -17.48
N PRO A 13 -18.78 3.38 -18.31
CA PRO A 13 -19.58 4.56 -18.68
C PRO A 13 -20.94 4.21 -19.31
N LEU A 14 -21.00 3.11 -20.06
CA LEU A 14 -22.23 2.65 -20.71
C LEU A 14 -23.23 2.00 -19.74
N ARG A 15 -22.75 1.51 -18.59
CA ARG A 15 -23.56 0.81 -17.57
C ARG A 15 -23.72 1.57 -16.27
N ALA A 16 -23.06 2.72 -16.14
CA ALA A 16 -22.90 3.45 -14.89
C ALA A 16 -24.24 3.71 -14.16
N SER A 17 -25.29 4.08 -14.89
CA SER A 17 -26.62 4.34 -14.33
C SER A 17 -27.34 3.09 -13.78
N SER A 18 -26.94 1.89 -14.22
CA SER A 18 -27.52 0.59 -13.85
C SER A 18 -26.59 -0.26 -12.99
N LEU A 19 -25.54 0.35 -12.42
CA LEU A 19 -24.63 -0.28 -11.47
C LEU A 19 -24.73 0.41 -10.11
N GLY A 20 -25.01 -0.37 -9.07
CA GLY A 20 -24.82 0.05 -7.68
C GLY A 20 -23.38 -0.17 -7.24
N TRP A 21 -22.92 0.59 -6.24
CA TRP A 21 -21.61 0.40 -5.63
C TRP A 21 -21.76 0.02 -4.16
N LEU A 22 -21.12 -1.08 -3.73
CA LEU A 22 -20.97 -1.44 -2.33
C LEU A 22 -19.53 -1.21 -1.88
N PHE A 23 -19.37 -0.29 -0.93
CA PHE A 23 -18.07 0.05 -0.34
C PHE A 23 -17.92 -0.55 1.06
N GLY A 24 -16.76 -1.10 1.34
CA GLY A 24 -16.39 -1.54 2.69
C GLY A 24 -15.24 -0.73 3.26
N ALA A 25 -14.75 -1.14 4.43
CA ALA A 25 -13.78 -0.36 5.20
C ALA A 25 -12.49 -0.02 4.42
N GLY A 26 -12.13 -0.85 3.44
CA GLY A 26 -11.00 -0.63 2.54
C GLY A 26 -11.08 0.66 1.71
N SER A 27 -12.28 1.23 1.47
CA SER A 27 -12.42 2.52 0.78
C SER A 27 -11.93 3.70 1.63
N SER A 28 -11.98 3.57 2.95
CA SER A 28 -11.67 4.65 3.90
C SER A 28 -10.26 4.56 4.52
N VAL A 29 -9.48 3.51 4.21
CA VAL A 29 -8.13 3.32 4.77
C VAL A 29 -7.19 4.47 4.45
N SER A 30 -7.13 4.87 3.18
CA SER A 30 -6.32 6.02 2.74
C SER A 30 -6.82 7.35 3.32
N ALA A 31 -8.08 7.40 3.78
CA ALA A 31 -8.69 8.57 4.42
C ALA A 31 -8.34 8.71 5.91
N GLY A 32 -7.51 7.79 6.44
CA GLY A 32 -7.10 7.77 7.84
C GLY A 32 -8.02 6.94 8.75
N VAL A 33 -9.01 6.23 8.20
CA VAL A 33 -9.91 5.36 8.97
C VAL A 33 -9.34 3.94 9.01
N PRO A 34 -9.12 3.33 10.18
CA PRO A 34 -8.59 1.98 10.26
C PRO A 34 -9.57 0.94 9.69
N SER A 35 -9.04 -0.10 9.05
CA SER A 35 -9.88 -1.22 8.58
C SER A 35 -10.38 -2.08 9.74
N ALA A 36 -11.40 -2.92 9.52
CA ALA A 36 -11.85 -3.90 10.51
C ALA A 36 -10.69 -4.79 11.00
N TYR A 37 -9.77 -5.17 10.10
CA TYR A 37 -8.58 -5.93 10.45
C TYR A 37 -7.63 -5.16 11.37
N ASP A 38 -7.41 -3.87 11.11
CA ASP A 38 -6.56 -3.01 11.95
C ASP A 38 -7.18 -2.83 13.35
N LEU A 39 -8.50 -2.65 13.40
CA LEU A 39 -9.26 -2.55 14.63
C LEU A 39 -9.20 -3.84 15.45
N THR A 40 -9.37 -5.01 14.83
CA THR A 40 -9.21 -6.32 15.51
C THR A 40 -7.86 -6.42 16.20
N TRP A 41 -6.78 -5.96 15.56
CA TRP A 41 -5.47 -5.93 16.18
C TRP A 41 -5.35 -4.92 17.33
N ASP A 42 -6.00 -3.76 17.25
CA ASP A 42 -6.07 -2.84 18.40
C ASP A 42 -6.85 -3.43 19.57
N PHE A 43 -7.97 -4.11 19.31
CA PHE A 43 -8.75 -4.79 20.35
C PHE A 43 -7.93 -5.88 21.04
N LYS A 44 -7.30 -6.77 20.26
CA LYS A 44 -6.36 -7.78 20.75
C LYS A 44 -5.25 -7.16 21.59
N ARG A 45 -4.65 -6.07 21.12
CA ARG A 45 -3.61 -5.33 21.85
C ARG A 45 -4.11 -4.82 23.19
N ARG A 46 -5.29 -4.18 23.23
CA ARG A 46 -5.87 -3.64 24.47
C ARG A 46 -6.13 -4.72 25.50
N ILE A 47 -6.76 -5.81 25.07
CA ILE A 47 -7.04 -6.96 25.92
C ILE A 47 -5.74 -7.56 26.45
N TYR A 48 -4.78 -7.86 25.56
CA TYR A 48 -3.49 -8.41 25.94
C TYR A 48 -2.74 -7.51 26.93
N CYS A 49 -2.66 -6.21 26.66
CA CYS A 49 -2.00 -5.25 27.54
C CYS A 49 -2.68 -5.14 28.91
N ALA A 50 -4.02 -5.13 28.94
CA ALA A 50 -4.78 -5.07 30.18
C ALA A 50 -4.60 -6.34 31.03
N GLU A 51 -4.74 -7.52 30.42
CA GLU A 51 -4.65 -8.81 31.13
C GLU A 51 -3.21 -9.14 31.56
N GLN A 52 -2.20 -8.71 30.80
CA GLN A 52 -0.78 -8.92 31.13
C GLN A 52 -0.15 -7.74 31.89
N SER A 53 -0.94 -6.72 32.28
CA SER A 53 -0.46 -5.52 32.98
C SER A 53 0.66 -4.76 32.26
N TYR A 54 0.64 -4.75 30.91
CA TYR A 54 1.58 -3.98 30.10
C TYR A 54 1.02 -2.60 29.71
N PRO A 55 1.83 -1.54 29.75
CA PRO A 55 1.47 -0.26 29.14
C PRO A 55 1.23 -0.37 27.63
N LEU A 56 0.10 0.19 27.15
CA LEU A 56 -0.31 0.15 25.73
C LEU A 56 0.75 0.65 24.75
N HIS A 57 1.51 1.69 25.11
CA HIS A 57 2.50 2.32 24.23
C HIS A 57 3.66 1.38 23.83
N LEU A 58 3.96 0.37 24.65
CA LEU A 58 4.98 -0.64 24.35
C LEU A 58 4.59 -1.54 23.17
N PHE A 59 3.29 -1.63 22.88
CA PHE A 59 2.70 -2.44 21.80
C PHE A 59 2.07 -1.55 20.72
N SER A 60 2.53 -0.30 20.61
CA SER A 60 1.97 0.69 19.68
C SER A 60 2.13 0.31 18.20
N ASN A 61 3.25 -0.31 17.82
CA ASN A 61 3.55 -0.67 16.45
C ASN A 61 2.92 -2.01 16.03
N LEU A 62 1.63 -2.00 15.73
CA LEU A 62 0.91 -3.17 15.23
C LEU A 62 1.31 -3.61 13.82
N THR A 63 2.21 -2.91 13.13
CA THR A 63 2.78 -3.42 11.86
C THR A 63 3.91 -4.42 12.07
N ASP A 64 4.41 -4.54 13.31
CA ASP A 64 5.47 -5.49 13.64
C ASP A 64 4.92 -6.91 13.81
N LYS A 65 5.39 -7.83 12.97
CA LYS A 65 4.96 -9.23 12.99
C LYS A 65 5.27 -9.92 14.32
N GLY A 66 6.42 -9.64 14.94
CA GLY A 66 6.78 -10.26 16.21
C GLY A 66 5.89 -9.79 17.38
N ILE A 67 5.37 -8.57 17.32
CA ILE A 67 4.35 -8.08 18.26
C ILE A 67 3.03 -8.81 18.02
N ARG A 68 2.59 -8.91 16.76
CA ARG A 68 1.35 -9.62 16.40
C ARG A 68 1.40 -11.09 16.79
N GLU A 69 2.49 -11.79 16.49
CA GLU A 69 2.71 -13.19 16.88
C GLU A 69 2.69 -13.36 18.41
N GLN A 70 3.33 -12.45 19.15
CA GLN A 70 3.30 -12.50 20.62
C GLN A 70 1.88 -12.33 21.17
N ILE A 71 1.11 -11.38 20.65
CA ILE A 71 -0.28 -11.14 21.04
C ILE A 71 -1.16 -12.33 20.63
N GLN A 72 -0.95 -12.89 19.44
CA GLN A 72 -1.74 -14.03 18.95
C GLN A 72 -1.48 -15.29 19.77
N ASN A 73 -0.22 -15.63 20.03
CA ASN A 73 0.17 -16.79 20.84
C ASN A 73 -0.48 -16.76 22.23
N TYR A 74 -0.66 -15.56 22.80
CA TYR A 74 -1.38 -15.39 24.05
C TYR A 74 -2.84 -15.85 23.93
N PHE A 75 -3.57 -15.37 22.93
CA PHE A 75 -4.97 -15.79 22.72
C PHE A 75 -5.08 -17.26 22.35
N ASP A 76 -4.19 -17.77 21.51
CA ASP A 76 -4.15 -19.19 21.13
C ASP A 76 -3.92 -20.09 22.35
N SER A 77 -3.12 -19.64 23.33
CA SER A 77 -2.86 -20.38 24.56
C SER A 77 -4.07 -20.48 25.52
N GLN A 78 -5.06 -19.59 25.37
CA GLN A 78 -6.28 -19.62 26.19
C GLN A 78 -7.29 -20.68 25.72
N GLY A 79 -7.20 -21.14 24.46
CA GLY A 79 -8.04 -22.21 23.90
C GLY A 79 -9.52 -21.89 23.66
N ASN A 80 -10.02 -20.72 24.11
CA ASN A 80 -11.42 -20.29 23.99
C ASN A 80 -11.61 -19.08 23.06
N CYS A 81 -10.55 -18.62 22.42
CA CYS A 81 -10.57 -17.50 21.48
C CYS A 81 -10.81 -18.00 20.05
N PRO A 82 -11.41 -17.18 19.16
CA PRO A 82 -11.51 -17.51 17.75
C PRO A 82 -10.14 -17.76 17.14
N ALA A 83 -10.08 -18.65 16.16
CA ALA A 83 -8.86 -18.94 15.42
C ALA A 83 -8.37 -17.70 14.65
N PHE A 84 -7.07 -17.64 14.41
CA PHE A 84 -6.49 -16.58 13.60
C PHE A 84 -7.19 -16.48 12.23
N ASP A 85 -7.56 -15.26 11.86
CA ASP A 85 -8.24 -14.91 10.61
C ASP A 85 -9.68 -15.44 10.47
N SER A 86 -10.30 -15.92 11.56
CA SER A 86 -11.70 -16.32 11.54
C SER A 86 -12.64 -15.12 11.34
N PRO A 87 -13.80 -15.31 10.68
CA PRO A 87 -14.80 -14.25 10.50
C PRO A 87 -15.27 -13.62 11.82
N GLU A 88 -15.29 -14.40 12.90
CA GLU A 88 -15.79 -14.00 14.21
C GLU A 88 -14.82 -13.14 15.02
N GLU A 89 -13.54 -13.05 14.61
CA GLU A 89 -12.50 -12.34 15.37
C GLU A 89 -12.89 -10.89 15.68
N TYR A 90 -13.39 -10.15 14.68
CA TYR A 90 -13.72 -8.74 14.85
C TYR A 90 -14.76 -8.55 15.96
N SER A 91 -15.92 -9.20 15.84
CA SER A 91 -17.02 -9.05 16.80
C SER A 91 -16.63 -9.56 18.18
N TYR A 92 -15.95 -10.71 18.26
CA TYR A 92 -15.51 -11.30 19.52
C TYR A 92 -14.53 -10.38 20.28
N TYR A 93 -13.46 -9.92 19.61
CA TYR A 93 -12.47 -9.09 20.28
C TYR A 93 -12.98 -7.67 20.55
N PHE A 94 -13.89 -7.16 19.73
CA PHE A 94 -14.49 -5.84 19.98
C PHE A 94 -15.34 -5.84 21.27
N GLU A 95 -16.19 -6.85 21.44
CA GLU A 95 -17.00 -7.03 22.67
C GLU A 95 -16.14 -7.29 23.90
N ARG A 96 -15.08 -8.10 23.75
CA ARG A 96 -14.15 -8.36 24.85
C ARG A 96 -13.33 -7.15 25.25
N ALA A 97 -12.97 -6.29 24.29
CA ALA A 97 -12.23 -5.06 24.56
C ALA A 97 -13.12 -3.98 25.20
N PHE A 98 -14.40 -3.93 24.81
CA PHE A 98 -15.37 -2.94 25.28
C PHE A 98 -16.75 -3.59 25.49
N SER A 99 -17.10 -3.86 26.74
CA SER A 99 -18.35 -4.52 27.09
C SER A 99 -19.60 -3.63 26.88
N SER A 100 -19.45 -2.32 27.08
CA SER A 100 -20.55 -1.36 26.92
C SER A 100 -20.77 -1.00 25.45
N PRO A 101 -22.02 -1.04 24.92
CA PRO A 101 -22.35 -0.52 23.59
C PRO A 101 -21.95 0.96 23.41
N ARG A 102 -22.06 1.76 24.48
CA ARG A 102 -21.67 3.18 24.46
C ARG A 102 -20.17 3.34 24.24
N ASP A 103 -19.34 2.57 24.94
CA ASP A 103 -17.88 2.63 24.81
C ASP A 103 -17.43 2.20 23.41
N ARG A 104 -18.10 1.18 22.86
CA ARG A 104 -17.90 0.74 21.47
C ARG A 104 -18.21 1.87 20.48
N SER A 105 -19.36 2.52 20.63
CA SER A 105 -19.75 3.67 19.81
C SER A 105 -18.77 4.83 19.92
N ASP A 106 -18.40 5.23 21.15
CA ASP A 106 -17.46 6.33 21.41
C ASP A 106 -16.07 6.03 20.85
N TYR A 107 -15.63 4.77 20.92
CA TYR A 107 -14.38 4.31 20.34
C TYR A 107 -14.39 4.41 18.81
N ILE A 108 -15.42 3.89 18.14
CA ILE A 108 -15.55 3.97 16.67
C ILE A 108 -15.63 5.43 16.23
N ALA A 109 -16.42 6.28 16.91
CA ALA A 109 -16.50 7.70 16.62
C ALA A 109 -15.11 8.37 16.64
N LYS A 110 -14.28 8.06 17.64
CA LYS A 110 -12.88 8.53 17.70
C LYS A 110 -12.03 8.01 16.54
N GLN A 111 -12.16 6.74 16.16
CA GLN A 111 -11.38 6.18 15.03
C GLN A 111 -11.79 6.78 13.67
N THR A 112 -13.04 7.20 13.53
CA THR A 112 -13.53 7.87 12.32
C THR A 112 -13.33 9.38 12.33
N SER A 113 -12.92 9.96 13.46
CA SER A 113 -12.71 11.40 13.60
C SER A 113 -11.47 11.86 12.84
N GLY A 114 -11.56 13.03 12.19
CA GLY A 114 -10.44 13.59 11.42
C GLY A 114 -10.25 12.99 10.02
N MET A 115 -11.13 12.07 9.59
CA MET A 115 -11.14 11.52 8.23
C MET A 115 -11.15 12.63 7.17
N GLN A 116 -10.32 12.48 6.13
CA GLN A 116 -10.23 13.40 5.01
C GLN A 116 -10.60 12.71 3.69
N LEU A 117 -11.42 13.38 2.87
CA LEU A 117 -11.80 12.85 1.56
C LEU A 117 -10.57 12.72 0.64
N THR A 118 -10.26 11.48 0.27
CA THR A 118 -9.17 11.16 -0.65
C THR A 118 -9.58 11.46 -2.10
N TYR A 119 -8.68 11.19 -3.04
CA TYR A 119 -8.96 11.40 -4.46
C TYR A 119 -10.10 10.53 -4.99
N GLY A 120 -10.12 9.24 -4.63
CA GLY A 120 -11.18 8.33 -5.05
C GLY A 120 -12.55 8.80 -4.57
N HIS A 121 -12.65 9.32 -3.34
CA HIS A 121 -13.88 9.91 -2.82
C HIS A 121 -14.34 11.13 -3.64
N LYS A 122 -13.41 11.99 -4.04
CA LYS A 122 -13.71 13.18 -4.86
C LYS A 122 -14.16 12.79 -6.27
N VAL A 123 -13.53 11.78 -6.87
CA VAL A 123 -13.95 11.20 -8.17
C VAL A 123 -15.39 10.68 -8.06
N ILE A 124 -15.70 9.91 -7.01
CA ILE A 124 -17.06 9.42 -6.76
C ILE A 124 -18.04 10.60 -6.68
N GLY A 125 -17.69 11.68 -5.99
CA GLY A 125 -18.55 12.87 -5.90
C GLY A 125 -18.91 13.49 -7.24
N ILE A 126 -17.95 13.57 -8.15
CA ILE A 126 -18.18 14.06 -9.52
C ILE A 126 -19.04 13.08 -10.32
N LEU A 127 -18.79 11.79 -10.18
CA LEU A 127 -19.61 10.78 -10.86
C LEU A 127 -21.04 10.75 -10.30
N MET A 128 -21.24 11.02 -9.01
CA MET A 128 -22.56 11.22 -8.42
C MET A 128 -23.25 12.48 -8.99
N LYS A 129 -22.53 13.60 -9.04
CA LYS A 129 -23.03 14.86 -9.62
C LYS A 129 -23.49 14.69 -11.08
N ASN A 130 -22.79 13.85 -11.84
CA ASN A 130 -23.08 13.54 -13.24
C ASN A 130 -24.00 12.31 -13.44
N SER A 131 -24.66 11.81 -12.38
CA SER A 131 -25.61 10.67 -12.43
C SER A 131 -25.01 9.34 -12.91
N TYR A 132 -23.69 9.18 -12.81
CA TYR A 132 -22.96 7.94 -13.10
C TYR A 132 -22.79 7.04 -11.87
N ILE A 133 -23.00 7.58 -10.67
CA ILE A 133 -23.12 6.80 -9.44
C ILE A 133 -24.41 7.22 -8.75
N ASN A 134 -25.41 6.36 -8.86
CA ASN A 134 -26.77 6.65 -8.39
C ASN A 134 -27.08 5.93 -7.07
N LEU A 135 -26.50 4.75 -6.85
CA LEU A 135 -26.72 3.94 -5.66
C LEU A 135 -25.40 3.58 -5.02
N ILE A 136 -25.25 3.95 -3.75
CA ILE A 136 -24.12 3.58 -2.91
C ILE A 136 -24.65 2.80 -1.71
N PHE A 137 -24.08 1.64 -1.48
CA PHE A 137 -24.21 0.85 -0.27
C PHE A 137 -22.88 0.91 0.47
N THR A 138 -22.91 0.97 1.79
CA THR A 138 -21.67 0.95 2.57
C THR A 138 -21.87 0.25 3.90
N THR A 139 -20.88 -0.55 4.32
CA THR A 139 -20.82 -1.12 5.67
C THR A 139 -20.00 -0.26 6.63
N ASN A 140 -19.58 0.94 6.19
CA ASN A 140 -18.69 1.79 6.96
C ASN A 140 -19.47 2.65 7.95
N PHE A 141 -18.92 2.79 9.17
CA PHE A 141 -19.46 3.68 10.19
C PHE A 141 -19.12 5.15 9.94
N ASP A 142 -18.02 5.42 9.23
CA ASP A 142 -17.62 6.78 8.84
C ASP A 142 -18.66 7.45 7.92
N LYS A 143 -18.49 8.76 7.72
CA LYS A 143 -19.38 9.58 6.89
C LYS A 143 -18.78 9.95 5.54
N ALA A 144 -17.89 9.11 4.98
CA ALA A 144 -17.14 9.48 3.77
C ALA A 144 -18.05 9.83 2.60
N PHE A 145 -19.02 8.96 2.30
CA PHE A 145 -19.91 9.15 1.16
C PHE A 145 -20.93 10.27 1.39
N GLU A 146 -21.37 10.46 2.63
CA GLU A 146 -22.23 11.58 3.03
C GLU A 146 -21.50 12.92 2.89
N ASN A 147 -20.23 12.98 3.27
CA ASN A 147 -19.37 14.17 3.11
C ASN A 147 -19.07 14.44 1.63
N VAL A 148 -18.91 13.38 0.82
CA VAL A 148 -18.79 13.50 -0.65
C VAL A 148 -20.06 14.09 -1.25
N ALA A 149 -21.23 13.57 -0.88
CA ALA A 149 -22.50 14.09 -1.37
C ALA A 149 -22.72 15.54 -0.92
N SER A 150 -22.51 15.83 0.36
CA SER A 150 -22.66 17.17 0.92
C SER A 150 -21.76 18.22 0.26
N SER A 151 -20.55 17.83 -0.19
CA SER A 151 -19.63 18.73 -0.87
C SER A 151 -19.98 18.99 -2.34
N ASN A 152 -20.73 18.09 -2.99
CA ASN A 152 -21.09 18.20 -4.41
C ASN A 152 -22.52 18.70 -4.66
N PHE A 153 -23.42 18.54 -3.69
CA PHE A 153 -24.83 18.92 -3.82
C PHE A 153 -25.18 20.04 -2.84
N GLN A 154 -25.44 21.23 -3.38
CA GLN A 154 -25.79 22.43 -2.59
C GLN A 154 -27.18 22.36 -1.94
N LYS A 155 -28.09 21.56 -2.49
CA LYS A 155 -29.46 21.37 -1.97
C LYS A 155 -29.57 20.02 -1.27
N LEU A 156 -30.05 20.02 -0.02
CA LEU A 156 -30.34 18.80 0.75
C LEU A 156 -31.35 17.88 0.04
N GLU A 157 -32.22 18.44 -0.80
CA GLU A 157 -33.21 17.66 -1.56
C GLU A 157 -32.59 16.83 -2.69
N SER A 158 -31.38 17.15 -3.14
CA SER A 158 -30.74 16.55 -4.31
C SER A 158 -30.14 15.17 -4.07
N TRP A 159 -30.01 14.73 -2.83
CA TRP A 159 -29.50 13.40 -2.47
C TRP A 159 -30.13 12.92 -1.15
N TYR A 160 -29.90 11.66 -0.78
CA TYR A 160 -30.31 11.15 0.53
C TYR A 160 -29.33 10.09 1.04
N ALA A 161 -29.08 10.07 2.35
CA ALA A 161 -28.41 8.98 3.04
C ALA A 161 -29.40 8.33 4.02
N ALA A 162 -29.61 7.03 3.86
CA ALA A 162 -30.40 6.20 4.75
C ALA A 162 -29.47 5.46 5.72
N ASP A 163 -29.64 5.69 7.02
CA ASP A 163 -29.02 4.97 8.12
C ASP A 163 -30.09 4.26 8.97
N LEU A 164 -29.72 3.73 10.14
CA LEU A 164 -30.66 2.99 11.02
C LEU A 164 -31.85 3.84 11.46
N ASP A 165 -31.68 5.16 11.59
CA ASP A 165 -32.76 6.05 12.02
C ASP A 165 -33.65 6.46 10.82
N GLY A 166 -33.20 6.19 9.60
CA GLY A 166 -33.81 6.63 8.34
C GLY A 166 -34.30 5.53 7.41
N GLY A 167 -34.40 4.27 7.84
CA GLY A 167 -34.73 3.12 6.96
C GLY A 167 -36.05 3.27 6.20
N ASP A 168 -37.12 3.74 6.86
CA ASP A 168 -38.42 4.03 6.23
C ASP A 168 -38.31 5.05 5.08
N ASN A 169 -37.62 6.15 5.34
CA ASN A 169 -37.36 7.18 4.34
C ASN A 169 -36.44 6.63 3.23
N GLY A 170 -35.48 5.77 3.58
CA GLY A 170 -34.61 5.07 2.64
C GLY A 170 -35.39 4.28 1.60
N ILE A 171 -36.31 3.41 2.04
CA ILE A 171 -37.18 2.64 1.13
C ILE A 171 -38.03 3.57 0.28
N LYS A 172 -38.69 4.55 0.91
CA LYS A 172 -39.55 5.51 0.20
C LYS A 172 -38.81 6.26 -0.90
N PHE A 173 -37.61 6.77 -0.60
CA PHE A 173 -36.79 7.49 -1.57
C PHE A 173 -36.20 6.57 -2.65
N PHE A 174 -35.84 5.34 -2.28
CA PHE A 174 -35.42 4.33 -3.24
C PHE A 174 -36.51 4.06 -4.28
N GLN A 175 -37.75 3.79 -3.83
CA GLN A 175 -38.92 3.51 -4.66
C GLN A 175 -39.34 4.69 -5.52
N ASN A 176 -39.26 5.92 -4.99
CA ASN A 176 -39.58 7.13 -5.73
C ASN A 176 -38.47 7.57 -6.72
N GLY A 177 -37.41 6.76 -6.89
CA GLY A 177 -36.34 7.04 -7.85
C GLY A 177 -35.41 8.19 -7.44
N LYS A 178 -35.38 8.61 -6.17
CA LYS A 178 -34.46 9.66 -5.71
C LYS A 178 -33.02 9.15 -5.81
N ARG A 179 -32.16 9.89 -6.51
CA ARG A 179 -30.74 9.60 -6.72
C ARG A 179 -29.91 10.89 -6.62
N PRO A 180 -28.65 10.85 -6.13
CA PRO A 180 -28.01 9.66 -5.57
C PRO A 180 -28.57 9.29 -4.19
N LEU A 181 -28.62 7.98 -3.93
CA LEU A 181 -29.05 7.41 -2.66
C LEU A 181 -27.89 6.60 -2.05
N ILE A 182 -27.51 6.98 -0.83
CA ILE A 182 -26.51 6.29 -0.02
C ILE A 182 -27.26 5.46 1.04
N VAL A 183 -26.94 4.18 1.17
CA VAL A 183 -27.57 3.25 2.10
C VAL A 183 -26.48 2.68 3.01
N LYS A 184 -26.52 3.02 4.30
CA LYS A 184 -25.58 2.49 5.30
C LYS A 184 -26.12 1.18 5.83
N LEU A 185 -25.49 0.09 5.42
CA LEU A 185 -25.78 -1.26 5.88
C LEU A 185 -25.01 -1.49 7.19
N HIS A 186 -25.65 -2.06 8.20
CA HIS A 186 -25.02 -2.20 9.52
C HIS A 186 -24.41 -3.57 9.81
N GLY A 187 -24.41 -4.45 8.81
CA GLY A 187 -23.67 -5.72 8.82
C GLY A 187 -24.02 -6.68 9.97
N ASP A 188 -23.21 -7.72 10.12
CA ASP A 188 -23.37 -8.76 11.15
C ASP A 188 -23.29 -8.26 12.59
N TYR A 189 -22.80 -7.03 12.79
CA TYR A 189 -22.66 -6.44 14.13
C TYR A 189 -24.01 -6.35 14.86
N PHE A 190 -25.11 -6.24 14.11
CA PHE A 190 -26.46 -6.21 14.65
C PHE A 190 -27.24 -7.52 14.48
N SER A 191 -26.79 -8.47 13.64
CA SER A 191 -27.72 -9.46 13.09
C SER A 191 -28.03 -10.65 14.00
N ASP A 192 -27.22 -11.03 14.99
CA ASP A 192 -27.57 -12.23 15.81
C ASP A 192 -27.21 -12.21 17.30
N LYS A 193 -26.27 -11.36 17.75
CA LYS A 193 -25.75 -11.41 19.13
C LYS A 193 -26.19 -10.27 20.06
N ILE A 194 -26.80 -9.21 19.53
CA ILE A 194 -27.34 -8.12 20.36
C ILE A 194 -28.86 -8.27 20.42
N LYS A 195 -29.33 -9.17 21.30
CA LYS A 195 -30.73 -9.24 21.78
C LYS A 195 -31.21 -7.98 22.53
N ASN A 196 -30.43 -6.89 22.50
CA ASN A 196 -30.63 -5.66 23.28
C ASN A 196 -30.86 -4.41 22.41
N THR A 197 -31.01 -4.54 21.08
CA THR A 197 -31.57 -3.46 20.25
C THR A 197 -33.09 -3.53 20.24
N THR A 198 -33.77 -2.39 20.15
CA THR A 198 -35.24 -2.34 20.05
C THR A 198 -35.70 -3.04 18.76
N GLU A 199 -36.91 -3.61 18.77
CA GLU A 199 -37.54 -4.22 17.58
C GLU A 199 -37.60 -3.24 16.40
N GLU A 200 -37.73 -1.94 16.71
CA GLU A 200 -37.69 -0.86 15.74
C GLU A 200 -36.37 -0.82 14.97
N LEU A 201 -35.22 -0.85 15.65
CA LEU A 201 -33.90 -0.79 14.99
C LEU A 201 -33.65 -2.02 14.10
N GLN A 202 -34.09 -3.21 14.54
CA GLN A 202 -34.00 -4.43 13.72
C GLN A 202 -34.88 -4.33 12.47
N SER A 203 -36.08 -3.76 12.60
CA SER A 203 -36.96 -3.48 11.47
C SER A 203 -36.35 -2.47 10.50
N GLN A 204 -35.72 -1.41 10.99
CA GLN A 204 -35.02 -0.43 10.14
C GLN A 204 -33.81 -1.05 9.42
N ASP A 205 -32.99 -1.85 10.10
CA ASP A 205 -31.86 -2.56 9.48
C ASP A 205 -32.32 -3.49 8.35
N LYS A 206 -33.40 -4.25 8.61
CA LYS A 206 -34.04 -5.10 7.59
C LYS A 206 -34.46 -4.27 6.36
N LYS A 207 -35.08 -3.10 6.56
CA LYS A 207 -35.48 -2.23 5.46
C LYS A 207 -34.29 -1.77 4.62
N LEU A 208 -33.15 -1.45 5.23
CA LEU A 208 -31.93 -1.06 4.50
C LEU A 208 -31.38 -2.23 3.67
N ARG A 209 -31.42 -3.44 4.21
CA ARG A 209 -31.05 -4.68 3.50
C ARG A 209 -32.00 -5.02 2.36
N ASP A 210 -33.30 -4.76 2.55
CA ASP A 210 -34.30 -4.92 1.50
C ASP A 210 -34.01 -3.99 0.32
N ILE A 211 -33.55 -2.75 0.56
CA ILE A 211 -33.11 -1.84 -0.53
C ILE A 211 -31.98 -2.48 -1.35
N LEU A 212 -30.99 -3.10 -0.70
CA LEU A 212 -29.93 -3.82 -1.40
C LEU A 212 -30.53 -4.95 -2.25
N SER A 213 -31.28 -5.88 -1.62
CA SER A 213 -31.89 -7.04 -2.30
C SER A 213 -32.74 -6.64 -3.51
N ILE A 214 -33.61 -5.64 -3.36
CA ILE A 214 -34.48 -5.15 -4.44
C ILE A 214 -33.67 -4.46 -5.53
N SER A 215 -32.63 -3.69 -5.18
CA SER A 215 -31.80 -3.02 -6.17
C SER A 215 -31.07 -3.99 -7.10
N LEU A 216 -30.73 -5.18 -6.60
CA LEU A 216 -30.04 -6.22 -7.38
C LEU A 216 -30.94 -6.85 -8.44
N ASP A 217 -32.26 -6.73 -8.31
CA ASP A 217 -33.22 -7.30 -9.29
C ASP A 217 -33.20 -6.57 -10.63
N THR A 218 -32.70 -5.33 -10.66
CA THR A 218 -32.65 -4.49 -11.87
C THR A 218 -31.27 -3.93 -12.18
N ASN A 219 -30.37 -3.90 -11.20
CA ASN A 219 -29.01 -3.36 -11.34
C ASN A 219 -27.95 -4.47 -11.26
N GLY A 220 -26.77 -4.17 -11.79
CA GLY A 220 -25.54 -4.86 -11.40
C GLY A 220 -24.94 -4.24 -10.15
N LEU A 221 -23.89 -4.87 -9.62
CA LEU A 221 -23.22 -4.45 -8.40
C LEU A 221 -21.71 -4.43 -8.57
N CYS A 222 -21.08 -3.32 -8.22
CA CYS A 222 -19.65 -3.19 -8.06
C CYS A 222 -19.32 -3.20 -6.56
N VAL A 223 -18.37 -4.03 -6.13
CA VAL A 223 -17.98 -4.19 -4.73
C VAL A 223 -16.52 -3.81 -4.56
N MET A 224 -16.20 -2.81 -3.74
CA MET A 224 -14.82 -2.33 -3.57
C MET A 224 -14.50 -2.01 -2.11
N GLY A 225 -13.35 -2.50 -1.63
CA GLY A 225 -12.92 -2.26 -0.25
C GLY A 225 -13.72 -3.06 0.80
N TYR A 226 -14.64 -3.92 0.38
CA TYR A 226 -15.37 -4.85 1.23
C TYR A 226 -14.74 -6.24 1.17
N SER A 227 -14.50 -6.85 2.34
CA SER A 227 -13.79 -8.13 2.44
C SER A 227 -14.67 -9.34 2.18
N GLY A 228 -16.00 -9.23 2.35
CA GLY A 228 -16.92 -10.36 2.28
C GLY A 228 -17.01 -11.19 3.55
N ARG A 229 -16.57 -10.67 4.71
CA ARG A 229 -16.63 -11.39 6.00
C ARG A 229 -17.99 -11.33 6.69
N ASP A 230 -18.82 -10.39 6.30
CA ASP A 230 -20.09 -10.12 6.95
C ASP A 230 -21.18 -10.92 6.24
N LYS A 231 -21.59 -11.97 6.93
CA LYS A 231 -22.44 -13.04 6.44
C LYS A 231 -23.82 -12.51 6.05
N SER A 232 -24.38 -11.60 6.82
CA SER A 232 -25.69 -11.02 6.56
C SER A 232 -25.75 -10.24 5.24
N ILE A 233 -24.61 -9.74 4.74
CA ILE A 233 -24.52 -9.15 3.39
C ILE A 233 -24.26 -10.22 2.34
N ILE A 234 -23.35 -11.16 2.59
CA ILE A 234 -23.06 -12.26 1.66
C ILE A 234 -24.33 -13.11 1.39
N ASP A 235 -25.12 -13.39 2.42
CA ASP A 235 -26.36 -14.16 2.33
C ASP A 235 -27.36 -13.43 1.41
N ILE A 236 -27.52 -12.10 1.53
CA ILE A 236 -28.37 -11.31 0.61
C ILE A 236 -27.89 -11.42 -0.83
N LEU A 237 -26.57 -11.35 -1.06
CA LEU A 237 -26.00 -11.49 -2.40
C LEU A 237 -26.25 -12.90 -2.95
N GLN A 238 -26.06 -13.94 -2.15
CA GLN A 238 -26.29 -15.34 -2.52
C GLN A 238 -27.76 -15.63 -2.81
N GLU A 239 -28.68 -15.21 -1.95
CA GLU A 239 -30.12 -15.34 -2.15
C GLU A 239 -30.57 -14.64 -3.43
N SER A 240 -30.01 -13.46 -3.69
CA SER A 240 -30.30 -12.71 -4.92
C SER A 240 -29.88 -13.49 -6.17
N LEU A 241 -28.83 -14.33 -6.13
CA LEU A 241 -28.39 -15.11 -7.30
C LEU A 241 -29.46 -16.07 -7.82
N ILE A 242 -30.36 -16.56 -6.96
CA ILE A 242 -31.43 -17.49 -7.32
C ILE A 242 -32.48 -16.82 -8.23
N LYS A 243 -32.68 -15.50 -8.08
CA LYS A 243 -33.65 -14.76 -8.88
C LYS A 243 -33.18 -14.63 -10.33
N THR A 244 -34.08 -14.86 -11.30
CA THR A 244 -33.75 -14.88 -12.74
C THR A 244 -33.16 -13.56 -13.25
N ASN A 245 -33.70 -12.42 -12.80
CA ASN A 245 -33.36 -11.12 -13.37
C ASN A 245 -32.27 -10.35 -12.60
N SER A 246 -31.75 -10.90 -11.50
CA SER A 246 -30.82 -10.13 -10.67
C SER A 246 -29.40 -10.09 -11.24
N PHE A 247 -28.65 -9.04 -10.88
CA PHE A 247 -27.34 -8.72 -11.44
C PHE A 247 -27.34 -8.60 -12.97
N SER A 248 -28.42 -8.05 -13.53
CA SER A 248 -28.61 -7.87 -14.98
C SER A 248 -27.46 -7.15 -15.69
N ASN A 249 -26.72 -6.29 -14.96
CA ASN A 249 -25.57 -5.53 -15.48
C ASN A 249 -24.21 -6.05 -14.98
N GLY A 250 -24.20 -7.17 -14.25
CA GLY A 250 -23.03 -7.88 -13.76
C GLY A 250 -22.70 -7.66 -12.29
N LEU A 251 -21.87 -8.55 -11.74
CA LEU A 251 -21.29 -8.48 -10.40
C LEU A 251 -19.77 -8.31 -10.51
N PHE A 252 -19.23 -7.19 -10.08
CA PHE A 252 -17.81 -6.86 -10.22
C PHE A 252 -17.17 -6.69 -8.86
N TRP A 253 -16.28 -7.61 -8.48
CA TRP A 253 -15.64 -7.60 -7.17
C TRP A 253 -14.19 -7.13 -7.26
N PHE A 254 -13.91 -5.95 -6.71
CA PHE A 254 -12.59 -5.34 -6.76
C PHE A 254 -11.74 -5.80 -5.57
N ILE A 255 -10.60 -6.42 -5.87
CA ILE A 255 -9.63 -6.88 -4.87
C ILE A 255 -8.27 -6.20 -5.06
N ARG A 256 -7.47 -6.15 -4.01
CA ARG A 256 -6.11 -5.61 -4.11
C ARG A 256 -5.22 -6.57 -4.92
N SER A 257 -4.39 -6.05 -5.81
CA SER A 257 -3.48 -6.91 -6.57
C SER A 257 -2.57 -7.71 -5.65
N GLY A 258 -2.45 -9.01 -5.93
CA GLY A 258 -1.71 -9.96 -5.10
C GLY A 258 -2.44 -10.43 -3.83
N SER A 259 -3.68 -10.03 -3.60
CA SER A 259 -4.56 -10.64 -2.60
C SER A 259 -5.42 -11.74 -3.21
N GLN A 260 -5.92 -12.65 -2.37
CA GLN A 260 -6.91 -13.65 -2.77
C GLN A 260 -8.25 -13.27 -2.16
N PRO A 261 -9.38 -13.45 -2.90
CA PRO A 261 -10.70 -13.31 -2.31
C PRO A 261 -10.90 -14.35 -1.20
N LEU A 262 -11.80 -14.07 -0.26
CA LEU A 262 -12.22 -15.07 0.71
C LEU A 262 -12.94 -16.23 0.01
N PRO A 263 -12.91 -17.46 0.56
CA PRO A 263 -13.59 -18.61 -0.02
C PRO A 263 -15.09 -18.37 -0.28
N GLU A 264 -15.77 -17.62 0.59
CA GLU A 264 -17.18 -17.26 0.43
C GLU A 264 -17.39 -16.33 -0.79
N VAL A 265 -16.49 -15.38 -0.99
CA VAL A 265 -16.53 -14.45 -2.14
C VAL A 265 -16.24 -15.20 -3.42
N GLN A 266 -15.26 -16.09 -3.43
CA GLN A 266 -14.96 -16.94 -4.58
C GLN A 266 -16.17 -17.80 -4.94
N SER A 267 -16.78 -18.44 -3.94
CA SER A 267 -17.99 -19.26 -4.11
C SER A 267 -19.17 -18.43 -4.64
N LEU A 268 -19.35 -17.19 -4.18
CA LEU A 268 -20.37 -16.28 -4.67
C LEU A 268 -20.18 -15.95 -6.17
N ILE A 269 -18.94 -15.61 -6.57
CA ILE A 269 -18.61 -15.30 -7.96
C ILE A 269 -18.83 -16.52 -8.87
N ASP A 270 -18.39 -17.71 -8.44
CA ASP A 270 -18.57 -18.95 -9.20
C ASP A 270 -20.04 -19.35 -9.31
N ALA A 271 -20.81 -19.18 -8.22
CA ALA A 271 -22.25 -19.40 -8.23
C ALA A 271 -22.97 -18.42 -9.18
N ALA A 272 -22.57 -17.16 -9.22
CA ALA A 272 -23.14 -16.17 -10.13
C ALA A 272 -22.89 -16.56 -11.59
N LYS A 273 -21.66 -16.96 -11.93
CA LYS A 273 -21.32 -17.49 -13.26
C LYS A 273 -22.16 -18.71 -13.63
N LYS A 274 -22.36 -19.64 -12.69
CA LYS A 274 -23.18 -20.84 -12.90
C LYS A 274 -24.65 -20.52 -13.17
N HIS A 275 -25.18 -19.44 -12.58
CA HIS A 275 -26.53 -18.94 -12.86
C HIS A 275 -26.60 -18.07 -14.13
N GLY A 276 -25.56 -18.07 -14.97
CA GLY A 276 -25.52 -17.35 -16.24
C GLY A 276 -25.31 -15.84 -16.11
N LYS A 277 -24.89 -15.36 -14.93
CA LYS A 277 -24.69 -13.93 -14.66
C LYS A 277 -23.24 -13.56 -14.95
N GLN A 278 -23.02 -12.37 -15.51
CA GLN A 278 -21.67 -11.84 -15.61
C GLN A 278 -21.18 -11.55 -14.19
N ALA A 279 -20.14 -12.24 -13.74
CA ALA A 279 -19.54 -11.98 -12.44
C ALA A 279 -18.02 -12.07 -12.57
N GLU A 280 -17.26 -11.10 -12.08
CA GLU A 280 -15.82 -11.10 -12.27
C GLU A 280 -15.09 -10.46 -11.10
N ILE A 281 -13.87 -10.93 -10.87
CA ILE A 281 -12.93 -10.37 -9.90
C ILE A 281 -11.97 -9.46 -10.66
N ILE A 282 -11.84 -8.21 -10.19
CA ILE A 282 -11.01 -7.18 -10.82
C ILE A 282 -9.91 -6.78 -9.83
N GLU A 283 -8.65 -6.91 -10.25
CA GLU A 283 -7.53 -6.46 -9.43
C GLU A 283 -7.29 -4.95 -9.55
N ILE A 284 -7.05 -4.31 -8.41
CA ILE A 284 -6.69 -2.89 -8.29
C ILE A 284 -5.46 -2.71 -7.41
N GLU A 285 -4.65 -1.68 -7.65
CA GLU A 285 -3.50 -1.38 -6.77
C GLU A 285 -3.95 -0.75 -5.45
N THR A 286 -4.73 0.32 -5.54
CA THR A 286 -5.33 1.04 -4.40
C THR A 286 -6.70 1.60 -4.78
N PHE A 287 -7.51 1.99 -3.78
CA PHE A 287 -8.79 2.65 -4.00
C PHE A 287 -8.65 3.91 -4.87
N ASP A 288 -7.70 4.80 -4.53
CA ASP A 288 -7.52 6.07 -5.24
C ASP A 288 -7.03 5.88 -6.68
N THR A 289 -6.13 4.92 -6.93
CA THR A 289 -5.62 4.64 -8.28
C THR A 289 -6.69 4.00 -9.16
N ALA A 290 -7.51 3.11 -8.61
CA ALA A 290 -8.65 2.54 -9.33
C ALA A 290 -9.61 3.62 -9.82
N TRP A 291 -10.00 4.55 -8.94
CA TRP A 291 -10.88 5.66 -9.32
C TRP A 291 -10.23 6.63 -10.30
N ALA A 292 -8.91 6.85 -10.20
CA ALA A 292 -8.17 7.62 -11.19
C ALA A 292 -8.18 6.99 -12.59
N ASP A 293 -8.27 5.68 -12.70
CA ASP A 293 -8.41 4.99 -13.97
C ASP A 293 -9.87 4.93 -14.44
N ILE A 294 -10.82 4.71 -13.53
CA ILE A 294 -12.27 4.67 -13.85
C ILE A 294 -12.75 5.98 -14.45
N ILE A 295 -12.35 7.13 -13.89
CA ILE A 295 -12.80 8.43 -14.41
C ILE A 295 -12.33 8.71 -15.84
N LYS A 296 -11.20 8.11 -16.27
CA LYS A 296 -10.69 8.27 -17.65
C LYS A 296 -11.57 7.60 -18.70
N GLY A 297 -12.51 6.74 -18.30
CA GLY A 297 -13.49 6.17 -19.22
C GLY A 297 -14.56 7.16 -19.67
N PHE A 298 -14.70 8.32 -19.02
CA PHE A 298 -15.75 9.28 -19.32
C PHE A 298 -15.24 10.46 -20.14
N ASP A 299 -15.82 10.66 -21.32
CA ASP A 299 -15.44 11.74 -22.25
C ASP A 299 -16.21 13.05 -22.02
N ASN A 300 -17.25 13.04 -21.17
CA ASN A 300 -18.19 14.16 -20.99
C ASN A 300 -18.21 14.75 -19.58
N ILE A 301 -17.21 14.44 -18.75
CA ILE A 301 -17.00 15.14 -17.48
C ILE A 301 -16.47 16.55 -17.79
N SER A 302 -17.07 17.56 -17.16
CA SER A 302 -16.71 18.96 -17.43
C SER A 302 -15.25 19.27 -17.06
N HIS A 303 -14.63 20.21 -17.78
CA HIS A 303 -13.30 20.69 -17.43
C HIS A 303 -13.24 21.26 -16.00
N GLU A 304 -14.29 21.94 -15.54
CA GLU A 304 -14.40 22.46 -14.19
C GLU A 304 -14.37 21.34 -13.14
N ASP A 305 -15.09 20.23 -13.35
CA ASP A 305 -15.07 19.08 -12.43
C ASP A 305 -13.67 18.42 -12.40
N PHE A 306 -12.99 18.30 -13.54
CA PHE A 306 -11.61 17.83 -13.59
C PHE A 306 -10.63 18.79 -12.90
N GLU A 307 -10.81 20.10 -13.04
CA GLU A 307 -10.01 21.09 -12.31
C GLU A 307 -10.27 21.00 -10.80
N ASN A 308 -11.52 20.82 -10.35
CA ASN A 308 -11.88 20.64 -8.95
C ASN A 308 -11.23 19.40 -8.32
N LEU A 309 -11.09 18.29 -9.06
CA LEU A 309 -10.27 17.13 -8.63
C LEU A 309 -8.81 17.51 -8.40
N ASN A 310 -8.29 18.37 -9.27
CA ASN A 310 -6.90 18.80 -9.28
C ASN A 310 -6.62 19.99 -8.35
N GLN A 311 -7.64 20.70 -7.84
CA GLN A 311 -7.46 21.84 -6.92
C GLN A 311 -6.98 21.40 -5.53
N HIS A 312 -7.37 20.21 -5.09
CA HIS A 312 -6.94 19.62 -3.81
C HIS A 312 -6.02 18.42 -3.97
N TYR A 313 -5.81 17.93 -5.19
CA TYR A 313 -4.52 17.37 -5.50
C TYR A 313 -3.57 18.55 -5.40
N HIS A 314 -2.83 18.66 -4.31
CA HIS A 314 -1.54 19.28 -4.43
C HIS A 314 -0.82 18.44 -5.49
N ARG A 315 -0.95 18.84 -6.77
CA ARG A 315 0.17 18.77 -7.67
C ARG A 315 1.26 19.35 -6.78
N ILE A 316 2.23 18.51 -6.40
CA ILE A 316 3.50 19.03 -5.94
C ILE A 316 3.93 19.84 -7.16
N ASN A 317 3.46 21.09 -7.20
CA ASN A 317 3.90 22.05 -8.13
C ASN A 317 5.30 22.20 -7.60
N ASN A 318 6.22 21.62 -8.35
CA ASN A 318 7.63 21.83 -8.17
C ASN A 318 7.75 23.34 -8.21
N GLN A 319 7.66 24.01 -7.06
CA GLN A 319 8.13 25.37 -6.95
C GLN A 319 9.52 25.24 -7.54
N PRO A 320 9.79 25.93 -8.67
CA PRO A 320 11.09 25.81 -9.30
C PRO A 320 12.06 26.09 -8.18
N LEU A 321 12.85 25.08 -7.82
CA LEU A 321 13.80 25.29 -6.76
C LEU A 321 14.69 26.45 -7.22
N PRO A 322 15.04 27.36 -6.31
CA PRO A 322 15.90 28.47 -6.67
C PRO A 322 17.13 27.92 -7.36
N ASP A 323 17.58 28.61 -8.40
CA ASP A 323 18.84 28.29 -9.07
C ASP A 323 19.95 28.18 -8.02
N VAL A 324 20.99 27.39 -8.34
CA VAL A 324 22.13 27.16 -7.45
C VAL A 324 22.63 28.49 -6.88
N GLY A 325 22.33 28.72 -5.60
CA GLY A 325 22.65 29.97 -4.92
C GLY A 325 24.13 30.03 -4.55
N LYS A 326 24.70 31.24 -4.59
CA LYS A 326 26.04 31.56 -4.04
C LYS A 326 25.99 32.35 -2.74
N LYS A 327 24.79 32.77 -2.29
CA LYS A 327 24.58 33.64 -1.11
C LYS A 327 24.19 32.80 0.11
N TYR A 328 24.71 33.17 1.27
CA TYR A 328 24.38 32.54 2.54
C TYR A 328 22.97 32.95 3.02
N PRO A 329 22.25 32.07 3.75
CA PRO A 329 22.66 30.70 4.13
C PRO A 329 22.49 29.69 2.98
N LEU A 330 23.52 28.87 2.76
CA LEU A 330 23.48 27.77 1.78
C LEU A 330 22.85 26.54 2.43
N LEU A 331 21.79 25.99 1.81
CA LEU A 331 21.18 24.74 2.23
C LEU A 331 21.72 23.60 1.36
N ARG A 332 22.33 22.59 2.00
CA ARG A 332 22.81 21.39 1.31
C ARG A 332 21.87 20.22 1.55
N LEU A 333 21.38 19.62 0.46
CA LEU A 333 20.56 18.41 0.52
C LEU A 333 21.45 17.16 0.54
N ASN A 334 20.96 16.11 1.18
CA ASN A 334 21.59 14.80 1.21
C ASN A 334 21.19 13.93 -0.01
N ALA A 335 20.80 14.55 -1.12
CA ALA A 335 20.35 13.89 -2.33
C ALA A 335 21.19 14.33 -3.53
N ILE A 336 21.56 13.37 -4.38
CA ILE A 336 22.29 13.60 -5.63
C ILE A 336 21.42 13.19 -6.84
N PRO A 337 21.55 13.85 -8.00
CA PRO A 337 20.70 13.53 -9.14
C PRO A 337 21.17 12.25 -9.84
N ILE A 338 20.19 11.44 -10.23
CA ILE A 338 20.35 10.33 -11.17
C ILE A 338 20.07 10.92 -12.55
N LEU A 339 21.13 11.12 -13.34
CA LEU A 339 21.04 11.72 -14.67
C LEU A 339 20.44 10.75 -15.68
N GLU A 340 20.82 9.48 -15.57
CA GLU A 340 20.27 8.39 -16.39
C GLU A 340 19.98 7.19 -15.51
N TYR A 341 18.87 6.52 -15.78
CA TYR A 341 18.46 5.27 -15.15
C TYR A 341 17.97 4.29 -16.23
N PRO A 342 17.84 2.99 -15.93
CA PRO A 342 17.47 2.01 -16.94
C PRO A 342 16.07 2.29 -17.51
N ALA A 343 16.00 2.56 -18.81
CA ALA A 343 14.73 2.78 -19.52
C ALA A 343 13.98 1.47 -19.81
N THR A 344 14.69 0.34 -19.84
CA THR A 344 14.10 -0.98 -20.08
C THR A 344 14.64 -2.01 -19.10
N ALA A 345 13.81 -2.98 -18.77
CA ALA A 345 14.17 -4.20 -18.05
C ALA A 345 13.85 -5.41 -18.91
N ARG A 346 14.50 -6.55 -18.63
CA ARG A 346 14.19 -7.81 -19.30
C ARG A 346 12.82 -8.30 -18.81
N LEU A 347 11.95 -8.65 -19.73
CA LEU A 347 10.67 -9.31 -19.44
C LEU A 347 10.79 -10.78 -19.84
N TYR A 348 10.60 -11.69 -18.89
CA TYR A 348 10.39 -13.11 -19.14
C TYR A 348 8.90 -13.40 -19.02
N LYS A 349 8.24 -13.72 -20.12
CA LYS A 349 6.82 -14.05 -20.13
C LYS A 349 6.66 -15.49 -19.68
N CYS A 350 6.37 -15.67 -18.39
CA CYS A 350 6.12 -16.99 -17.82
C CYS A 350 5.02 -16.89 -16.76
N ASN A 351 4.39 -18.04 -16.46
CA ASN A 351 3.42 -18.17 -15.37
C ASN A 351 4.14 -18.35 -14.04
N ALA A 352 5.22 -17.60 -13.80
CA ALA A 352 5.86 -17.55 -12.50
C ALA A 352 4.82 -17.15 -11.44
N GLY A 353 4.86 -17.80 -10.28
CA GLY A 353 3.92 -17.51 -9.20
C GLY A 353 4.15 -16.14 -8.55
N ASN A 354 3.84 -16.02 -7.27
CA ASN A 354 3.88 -14.72 -6.60
C ASN A 354 5.31 -14.16 -6.41
N THR A 355 5.44 -12.90 -5.99
CA THR A 355 6.76 -12.24 -5.77
C THR A 355 7.66 -12.99 -4.79
N LYS A 356 7.10 -13.70 -3.80
CA LYS A 356 7.90 -14.52 -2.88
C LYS A 356 8.49 -15.72 -3.61
N GLU A 357 7.70 -16.42 -4.40
CA GLU A 357 8.18 -17.55 -5.20
C GLU A 357 9.27 -17.14 -6.18
N VAL A 358 9.12 -15.99 -6.86
CA VAL A 358 10.19 -15.45 -7.72
C VAL A 358 11.49 -15.23 -6.93
N THR A 359 11.39 -14.64 -5.74
CA THR A 359 12.55 -14.40 -4.86
C THR A 359 13.16 -15.70 -4.35
N GLU A 360 12.33 -16.66 -3.95
CA GLU A 360 12.76 -17.98 -3.46
C GLU A 360 13.44 -18.80 -4.54
N ASN A 361 12.96 -18.75 -5.79
CA ASN A 361 13.59 -19.44 -6.92
C ASN A 361 14.95 -18.84 -7.27
N ILE A 362 15.10 -17.51 -7.22
CA ILE A 362 16.41 -16.86 -7.37
C ILE A 362 17.36 -17.34 -6.27
N LEU A 363 16.90 -17.40 -5.02
CA LEU A 363 17.71 -17.90 -3.90
C LEU A 363 18.09 -19.38 -4.04
N LYS A 364 17.15 -20.24 -4.47
CA LYS A 364 17.36 -21.69 -4.65
C LYS A 364 18.30 -21.99 -5.81
N SER A 365 18.17 -21.27 -6.93
CA SER A 365 19.02 -21.45 -8.11
C SER A 365 20.44 -20.92 -7.91
N GLY A 366 20.65 -20.05 -6.90
CA GLY A 366 21.93 -19.38 -6.68
C GLY A 366 22.27 -18.33 -7.75
N SER A 367 21.30 -17.98 -8.60
CA SER A 367 21.51 -16.97 -9.64
C SER A 367 21.68 -15.59 -9.03
N LYS A 368 22.46 -14.74 -9.70
CA LYS A 368 22.76 -13.37 -9.23
C LYS A 368 21.84 -12.32 -9.83
N ILE A 369 20.75 -12.74 -10.47
CA ILE A 369 19.75 -11.86 -11.11
C ILE A 369 18.95 -11.08 -10.07
N LEU A 370 18.43 -9.94 -10.48
CA LEU A 370 17.49 -9.14 -9.70
C LEU A 370 16.20 -9.05 -10.50
N ALA A 371 15.10 -9.61 -9.97
CA ALA A 371 13.83 -9.63 -10.67
C ALA A 371 12.63 -9.55 -9.71
N ILE A 372 11.49 -9.14 -10.26
CA ILE A 372 10.20 -9.02 -9.59
C ILE A 372 9.10 -9.63 -10.46
N ARG A 373 7.96 -9.96 -9.84
CA ARG A 373 6.75 -10.35 -10.57
C ARG A 373 5.96 -9.09 -10.98
N LYS A 374 5.50 -9.06 -12.23
CA LYS A 374 4.52 -8.10 -12.80
C LYS A 374 3.50 -8.86 -13.62
N GLN A 375 2.27 -8.40 -13.83
CA GLN A 375 1.23 -9.16 -14.55
C GLN A 375 1.72 -9.86 -15.84
N SER A 376 2.52 -9.16 -16.66
CA SER A 376 3.08 -9.66 -17.92
C SER A 376 4.14 -10.76 -17.81
N GLY A 377 4.69 -11.01 -16.61
CA GLY A 377 5.69 -12.05 -16.37
C GLY A 377 6.68 -11.70 -15.25
N VAL A 378 7.92 -12.16 -15.37
CA VAL A 378 9.03 -11.79 -14.49
C VAL A 378 9.81 -10.65 -15.15
N VAL A 379 9.99 -9.55 -14.43
CA VAL A 379 10.72 -8.38 -14.92
C VAL A 379 11.99 -8.19 -14.10
N GLY A 380 13.14 -8.01 -14.74
CA GLY A 380 14.40 -7.88 -14.02
C GLY A 380 15.62 -7.52 -14.86
N PHE A 381 16.79 -7.64 -14.22
CA PHE A 381 18.10 -7.37 -14.80
C PHE A 381 19.05 -8.53 -14.50
N GLY A 382 19.93 -8.82 -15.47
CA GLY A 382 20.90 -9.92 -15.39
C GLY A 382 21.01 -10.73 -16.69
N PRO A 383 21.92 -11.71 -16.74
CA PRO A 383 22.15 -12.54 -17.93
C PRO A 383 20.91 -13.37 -18.29
N ASP A 384 20.61 -13.49 -19.59
CA ASP A 384 19.42 -14.22 -20.03
C ASP A 384 19.49 -15.72 -19.70
N GLU A 385 20.69 -16.31 -19.71
CA GLU A 385 20.90 -17.69 -19.29
C GLU A 385 20.52 -17.92 -17.81
N ASP A 386 20.81 -16.95 -16.94
CA ASP A 386 20.46 -17.07 -15.52
C ASP A 386 18.94 -17.04 -15.32
N PHE A 387 18.23 -16.18 -16.05
CA PHE A 387 16.76 -16.18 -16.03
C PHE A 387 16.19 -17.49 -16.56
N LYS A 388 16.74 -18.01 -17.67
CA LYS A 388 16.33 -19.28 -18.25
C LYS A 388 16.51 -20.44 -17.26
N ASN A 389 17.66 -20.49 -16.59
CA ASN A 389 17.96 -21.53 -15.60
C ASN A 389 17.11 -21.39 -14.33
N THR A 390 16.85 -20.15 -13.89
CA THR A 390 16.09 -19.86 -12.66
C THR A 390 14.59 -20.17 -12.81
N PHE A 391 14.01 -19.91 -13.99
CA PHE A 391 12.57 -20.01 -14.20
C PHE A 391 12.17 -21.14 -15.16
N LYS A 392 13.03 -22.14 -15.34
CA LYS A 392 12.83 -23.25 -16.28
C LYS A 392 11.53 -24.05 -16.06
N ASP A 393 11.09 -24.16 -14.82
CA ASP A 393 9.93 -24.97 -14.45
C ASP A 393 8.59 -24.22 -14.64
N TYR A 394 8.61 -22.97 -15.11
CA TYR A 394 7.45 -22.07 -15.20
C TYR A 394 6.89 -21.88 -16.62
N GLY A 395 7.31 -22.68 -17.59
CA GLY A 395 6.73 -22.75 -18.94
C GLY A 395 7.67 -22.33 -20.07
N ASP A 396 7.08 -22.08 -21.25
CA ASP A 396 7.82 -21.76 -22.47
C ASP A 396 8.57 -20.43 -22.39
N TYR A 397 9.79 -20.42 -22.92
CA TYR A 397 10.73 -19.32 -22.81
C TYR A 397 10.49 -18.25 -23.87
N ASP A 398 9.64 -17.27 -23.57
CA ASP A 398 9.52 -16.05 -24.38
C ASP A 398 10.12 -14.83 -23.66
N THR A 399 11.00 -14.11 -24.34
CA THR A 399 11.70 -12.93 -23.83
C THR A 399 11.20 -11.67 -24.51
N GLY A 400 10.94 -10.63 -23.73
CA GLY A 400 10.63 -9.29 -24.20
C GLY A 400 11.40 -8.23 -23.42
N LEU A 401 10.95 -6.98 -23.59
CA LEU A 401 11.43 -5.84 -22.82
C LEU A 401 10.24 -5.18 -22.12
N PHE A 402 10.44 -4.83 -20.85
CA PHE A 402 9.51 -4.02 -20.08
C PHE A 402 10.00 -2.57 -20.07
N GLN A 403 9.15 -1.62 -20.47
CA GLN A 403 9.48 -0.20 -20.44
C GLN A 403 9.36 0.33 -19.02
N ILE A 404 10.40 1.00 -18.53
CA ILE A 404 10.41 1.66 -17.21
C ILE A 404 10.09 3.13 -17.44
N THR A 405 9.06 3.61 -16.76
CA THR A 405 8.58 4.99 -16.86
C THR A 405 8.78 5.76 -15.57
N GLU A 406 8.64 7.08 -15.61
CA GLU A 406 8.70 7.94 -14.42
C GLU A 406 7.71 7.50 -13.34
N LYS A 407 6.52 7.03 -13.73
CA LYS A 407 5.47 6.55 -12.82
C LYS A 407 5.94 5.38 -11.95
N ASP A 408 6.83 4.54 -12.48
CA ASP A 408 7.39 3.40 -11.75
C ASP A 408 8.28 3.82 -10.58
N LEU A 409 8.81 5.06 -10.60
CA LEU A 409 9.66 5.66 -9.57
C LEU A 409 8.92 6.61 -8.62
N MET A 410 7.73 7.09 -9.01
CA MET A 410 6.93 8.06 -8.25
C MET A 410 6.42 7.53 -6.90
N TYR A 411 5.98 6.27 -6.85
CA TYR A 411 5.38 5.70 -5.64
C TYR A 411 6.42 4.96 -4.79
N ASP A 412 6.47 5.25 -3.49
CA ASP A 412 7.42 4.61 -2.55
C ASP A 412 7.23 3.09 -2.42
N ASP A 413 5.99 2.60 -2.58
CA ASP A 413 5.64 1.17 -2.50
C ASP A 413 5.73 0.45 -3.85
N SER A 414 6.22 1.10 -4.90
CA SER A 414 6.40 0.47 -6.22
C SER A 414 7.43 -0.66 -6.15
N ALA A 415 7.00 -1.88 -6.50
CA ALA A 415 7.91 -3.03 -6.63
C ALA A 415 9.06 -2.76 -7.63
N MET A 416 8.78 -1.94 -8.66
CA MET A 416 9.78 -1.54 -9.65
C MET A 416 10.83 -0.60 -9.05
N LYS A 417 10.41 0.39 -8.26
CA LYS A 417 11.32 1.26 -7.52
C LYS A 417 12.25 0.47 -6.60
N GLY A 418 11.71 -0.53 -5.90
CA GLY A 418 12.50 -1.46 -5.08
C GLY A 418 13.52 -2.27 -5.88
N LEU A 419 13.13 -2.76 -7.07
CA LEU A 419 14.03 -3.46 -7.99
C LEU A 419 15.17 -2.54 -8.49
N ILE A 420 14.84 -1.34 -8.94
CA ILE A 420 15.81 -0.37 -9.46
C ILE A 420 16.76 0.07 -8.34
N THR A 421 16.26 0.31 -7.13
CA THR A 421 17.08 0.65 -5.96
C THR A 421 18.04 -0.49 -5.59
N ALA A 422 17.58 -1.75 -5.68
CA ALA A 422 18.46 -2.91 -5.48
C ALA A 422 19.55 -3.01 -6.54
N CYS A 423 19.22 -2.73 -7.81
CA CYS A 423 20.19 -2.72 -8.90
C CYS A 423 21.21 -1.59 -8.73
N LEU A 424 20.76 -0.40 -8.36
CA LEU A 424 21.62 0.75 -8.06
C LEU A 424 22.56 0.44 -6.89
N GLN A 425 22.05 -0.14 -5.82
CA GLN A 425 22.84 -0.57 -4.66
C GLN A 425 23.91 -1.59 -5.07
N LYS A 426 23.56 -2.57 -5.91
CA LYS A 426 24.51 -3.55 -6.45
C LYS A 426 25.58 -2.88 -7.32
N ALA A 427 25.19 -1.96 -8.19
CA ALA A 427 26.11 -1.21 -9.04
C ALA A 427 27.07 -0.31 -8.25
N LEU A 428 26.59 0.32 -7.16
CA LEU A 428 27.41 1.22 -6.34
C LEU A 428 28.56 0.52 -5.62
N ILE A 429 28.38 -0.74 -5.24
CA ILE A 429 29.38 -1.53 -4.52
C ILE A 429 30.30 -2.35 -5.42
N ASP A 430 30.00 -2.45 -6.72
CA ASP A 430 30.79 -3.26 -7.64
C ASP A 430 32.25 -2.78 -7.69
N ASN A 431 33.19 -3.72 -7.66
CA ASN A 431 34.64 -3.47 -7.60
C ASN A 431 35.12 -2.58 -6.43
N LYS A 432 34.32 -2.39 -5.38
CA LYS A 432 34.71 -1.66 -4.16
C LYS A 432 34.75 -2.59 -2.96
N PRO A 433 35.54 -2.29 -1.90
CA PRO A 433 35.55 -3.05 -0.65
C PRO A 433 34.29 -2.79 0.20
N LEU A 434 33.12 -2.72 -0.43
CA LEU A 434 31.82 -2.44 0.17
C LEU A 434 30.95 -3.70 0.17
N ARG A 435 30.02 -3.75 1.12
CA ARG A 435 28.94 -4.74 1.18
C ARG A 435 27.59 -4.04 1.19
N SER A 436 26.58 -4.77 0.77
CA SER A 436 25.20 -4.34 0.80
C SER A 436 24.38 -5.21 1.77
N SER A 437 23.35 -4.61 2.35
CA SER A 437 22.31 -5.33 3.08
C SER A 437 20.96 -4.69 2.79
N LYS A 438 19.91 -5.52 2.74
CA LYS A 438 18.53 -5.07 2.69
C LYS A 438 17.84 -5.46 3.99
N ARG A 439 17.24 -4.50 4.69
CA ARG A 439 16.37 -4.76 5.86
C ARG A 439 14.99 -4.19 5.58
N ARG A 440 14.01 -5.07 5.39
CA ARG A 440 12.67 -4.69 4.92
C ARG A 440 12.81 -3.94 3.57
N ASN A 441 12.37 -2.68 3.50
CA ASN A 441 12.49 -1.83 2.29
C ASN A 441 13.70 -0.87 2.32
N ARG A 442 14.57 -0.97 3.32
CA ARG A 442 15.75 -0.10 3.46
C ARG A 442 16.99 -0.76 2.88
N HIS A 443 17.71 -0.04 2.06
CA HIS A 443 18.91 -0.49 1.35
C HIS A 443 20.14 0.18 1.95
N PHE A 444 21.08 -0.63 2.46
CA PHE A 444 22.28 -0.14 3.15
C PHE A 444 23.54 -0.56 2.40
N ILE A 445 24.49 0.35 2.28
CA ILE A 445 25.86 0.10 1.83
C ILE A 445 26.79 0.35 3.01
N PHE A 446 27.77 -0.51 3.24
CA PHE A 446 28.72 -0.36 4.34
C PHE A 446 30.09 -0.95 3.97
N PRO A 447 31.19 -0.49 4.60
CA PRO A 447 32.51 -1.08 4.40
C PRO A 447 32.51 -2.59 4.70
N ASP A 448 33.19 -3.40 3.88
CA ASP A 448 33.41 -4.80 4.23
C ASP A 448 34.23 -4.85 5.53
N PRO A 449 33.70 -5.44 6.62
CA PRO A 449 34.42 -5.52 7.89
C PRO A 449 35.80 -6.18 7.79
N LYS A 450 36.06 -6.99 6.75
CA LYS A 450 37.35 -7.64 6.49
C LYS A 450 38.35 -6.75 5.73
N LYS A 451 37.90 -5.63 5.14
CA LYS A 451 38.70 -4.74 4.30
C LYS A 451 38.69 -3.29 4.79
N LEU A 452 38.50 -3.08 6.10
CA LEU A 452 38.45 -1.74 6.69
C LEU A 452 39.77 -0.95 6.56
N SER A 453 40.89 -1.62 6.35
CA SER A 453 42.20 -0.99 6.12
C SER A 453 42.37 -0.40 4.72
N ASP A 454 41.43 -0.63 3.80
CA ASP A 454 41.52 -0.12 2.44
C ASP A 454 41.60 1.42 2.42
N PRO A 455 42.51 2.02 1.62
CA PRO A 455 42.68 3.48 1.53
C PRO A 455 41.42 4.23 1.09
N ILE A 456 40.47 3.56 0.40
CA ILE A 456 39.22 4.19 0.00
C ILE A 456 38.43 4.74 1.20
N PHE A 457 38.64 4.20 2.41
CA PHE A 457 37.97 4.61 3.64
C PHE A 457 38.70 5.69 4.43
N ASP A 458 39.84 6.20 3.97
CA ASP A 458 40.65 7.14 4.75
C ASP A 458 39.94 8.48 4.98
N SER A 459 39.12 8.93 4.03
CA SER A 459 38.24 10.11 4.20
C SER A 459 37.17 9.89 5.29
N LEU A 460 36.68 8.66 5.45
CA LEU A 460 35.72 8.32 6.51
C LEU A 460 36.42 8.21 7.87
N LYS A 461 37.61 7.60 7.92
CA LYS A 461 38.42 7.47 9.16
C LYS A 461 38.94 8.80 9.68
N SER A 462 39.26 9.75 8.79
CA SER A 462 39.68 11.10 9.20
C SER A 462 38.53 11.91 9.82
N THR A 463 37.29 11.64 9.37
CA THR A 463 36.09 12.33 9.84
C THR A 463 35.48 11.68 11.09
N LEU A 464 35.52 10.35 11.16
CA LEU A 464 34.96 9.55 12.25
C LEU A 464 36.08 8.82 12.97
N THR A 465 36.29 9.14 14.25
CA THR A 465 37.30 8.52 15.12
C THR A 465 37.20 6.99 15.14
N THR A 466 36.00 6.42 14.96
CA THR A 466 35.76 4.99 14.78
C THR A 466 34.71 4.77 13.71
N ILE A 467 35.00 3.86 12.76
CA ILE A 467 34.07 3.48 11.68
C ILE A 467 33.42 2.10 11.92
N SER A 468 33.91 1.36 12.91
CA SER A 468 33.35 0.09 13.36
C SER A 468 33.66 -0.14 14.84
N GLY A 469 32.90 -0.98 15.50
CA GLY A 469 33.16 -1.37 16.88
C GLY A 469 32.16 -2.40 17.38
N THR A 470 31.99 -2.47 18.70
CA THR A 470 31.01 -3.33 19.36
C THR A 470 29.94 -2.46 20.01
N VAL A 471 28.67 -2.87 19.90
CA VAL A 471 27.55 -2.18 20.52
C VAL A 471 27.68 -2.37 22.04
N PRO A 472 27.67 -1.29 22.86
CA PRO A 472 27.87 -1.40 24.29
C PRO A 472 26.94 -2.43 24.94
N ARG A 473 27.48 -3.20 25.89
CA ARG A 473 26.75 -4.25 26.65
C ARG A 473 26.18 -5.37 25.76
N SER A 474 26.80 -5.64 24.62
CA SER A 474 26.43 -6.75 23.73
C SER A 474 27.67 -7.33 23.02
N LYS A 475 27.51 -8.48 22.37
CA LYS A 475 28.53 -9.04 21.46
C LYS A 475 28.35 -8.56 20.01
N LEU A 476 27.39 -7.68 19.74
CA LEU A 476 27.07 -7.24 18.39
C LEU A 476 28.12 -6.27 17.87
N THR A 477 28.74 -6.58 16.74
CA THR A 477 29.57 -5.60 16.02
C THR A 477 28.70 -4.58 15.29
N TRP A 478 29.19 -3.36 15.11
CA TRP A 478 28.60 -2.33 14.27
C TRP A 478 29.64 -1.76 13.31
N VAL A 479 29.14 -1.21 12.20
CA VAL A 479 29.94 -0.48 11.21
C VAL A 479 29.12 0.69 10.69
N ILE A 480 29.79 1.77 10.31
CA ILE A 480 29.14 2.88 9.60
C ILE A 480 28.51 2.38 8.30
N ALA A 481 27.39 2.98 7.95
CA ALA A 481 26.64 2.62 6.76
C ALA A 481 26.11 3.87 6.07
N LEU A 482 25.69 3.68 4.83
CA LEU A 482 24.98 4.63 4.02
C LEU A 482 23.68 3.97 3.60
N GLU A 483 22.57 4.49 4.10
CA GLU A 483 21.27 4.14 3.53
C GLU A 483 21.10 4.87 2.20
N VAL A 484 20.72 4.11 1.17
CA VAL A 484 20.49 4.61 -0.18
C VAL A 484 19.03 4.38 -0.55
N ASN A 485 18.38 5.40 -1.10
CA ASN A 485 17.02 5.29 -1.58
C ASN A 485 16.84 6.16 -2.83
N ILE A 486 16.07 5.68 -3.80
CA ILE A 486 15.66 6.50 -4.93
C ILE A 486 14.40 7.27 -4.51
N GLN A 487 14.35 8.56 -4.78
CA GLN A 487 13.12 9.35 -4.66
C GLN A 487 12.89 10.08 -5.98
N TYR A 488 11.64 10.12 -6.42
CA TYR A 488 11.26 10.88 -7.61
C TYR A 488 10.65 12.20 -7.14
N VAL A 489 11.45 13.26 -7.18
CA VAL A 489 11.06 14.59 -6.69
C VAL A 489 11.43 15.60 -7.77
N LEU A 490 10.56 16.58 -8.00
CA LEU A 490 10.77 17.61 -9.01
C LEU A 490 10.89 17.11 -10.46
N SER A 491 10.14 16.06 -10.80
CA SER A 491 10.25 15.38 -12.10
C SER A 491 11.67 14.88 -12.41
N LYS A 492 12.43 14.58 -11.36
CA LYS A 492 13.80 14.05 -11.47
C LYS A 492 13.98 12.91 -10.47
N PRO A 493 14.65 11.82 -10.88
CA PRO A 493 15.07 10.80 -9.93
C PRO A 493 16.30 11.30 -9.16
N LEU A 494 16.21 11.26 -7.84
CA LEU A 494 17.25 11.62 -6.90
C LEU A 494 17.66 10.38 -6.09
N LEU A 495 18.95 10.19 -5.90
CA LEU A 495 19.50 9.24 -4.95
C LEU A 495 19.69 9.94 -3.60
N VAL A 496 18.83 9.61 -2.64
CA VAL A 496 18.92 10.06 -1.26
C VAL A 496 19.95 9.22 -0.53
N LEU A 497 20.89 9.91 0.12
CA LEU A 497 22.01 9.34 0.85
C LEU A 497 21.88 9.69 2.33
N THR A 498 21.68 8.69 3.18
CA THR A 498 21.53 8.91 4.62
C THR A 498 22.62 8.16 5.36
N PRO A 499 23.74 8.83 5.72
CA PRO A 499 24.73 8.26 6.62
C PRO A 499 24.08 7.75 7.91
N THR A 500 24.46 6.55 8.32
CA THR A 500 23.90 5.86 9.48
C THR A 500 24.89 4.81 10.01
N VAL A 501 24.43 3.93 10.90
CA VAL A 501 25.21 2.81 11.46
C VAL A 501 24.38 1.54 11.34
N ILE A 502 25.03 0.44 10.96
CA ILE A 502 24.42 -0.89 10.90
C ILE A 502 25.13 -1.83 11.89
N ALA A 503 24.35 -2.48 12.75
CA ALA A 503 24.86 -3.52 13.66
C ALA A 503 24.62 -4.93 13.08
N SER A 504 25.46 -5.89 13.45
CA SER A 504 25.29 -7.31 13.14
C SER A 504 23.95 -7.86 13.66
N LYS A 505 23.50 -8.96 13.06
CA LYS A 505 22.21 -9.58 13.43
C LYS A 505 22.36 -10.24 14.81
N ALA A 506 21.50 -9.87 15.74
CA ALA A 506 21.48 -10.47 17.08
C ALA A 506 20.90 -11.88 17.04
N SER A 507 21.52 -12.79 17.80
CA SER A 507 20.98 -14.14 18.05
C SER A 507 19.87 -14.09 19.12
N GLU A 508 19.96 -13.15 20.07
CA GLU A 508 19.01 -12.99 21.16
C GLU A 508 18.19 -11.69 21.03
N ARG A 509 16.92 -11.76 21.45
CA ARG A 509 15.99 -10.61 21.41
C ARG A 509 16.39 -9.50 22.39
N SER A 510 17.11 -9.83 23.47
CA SER A 510 17.68 -8.90 24.45
C SER A 510 18.70 -7.96 23.81
N GLU A 511 19.68 -8.51 23.08
CA GLU A 511 20.73 -7.75 22.39
C GLU A 511 20.16 -6.90 21.25
N SER A 512 19.14 -7.40 20.53
CA SER A 512 18.51 -6.63 19.44
C SER A 512 17.88 -5.32 19.92
N LYS A 513 17.44 -5.23 21.19
CA LYS A 513 16.85 -4.00 21.77
C LYS A 513 17.91 -2.91 22.03
N LEU A 514 19.18 -3.27 22.12
CA LEU A 514 20.28 -2.34 22.39
C LEU A 514 20.72 -1.57 21.14
N VAL A 515 20.46 -2.11 19.93
CA VAL A 515 20.94 -1.54 18.66
C VAL A 515 20.28 -0.19 18.35
N ALA A 516 18.96 -0.08 18.41
CA ALA A 516 18.27 1.15 18.00
C ALA A 516 18.60 2.36 18.91
N PRO A 517 18.62 2.24 20.25
CA PRO A 517 19.10 3.30 21.14
C PRO A 517 20.55 3.68 20.86
N PHE A 518 21.43 2.71 20.65
CA PHE A 518 22.83 2.96 20.33
C PHE A 518 22.99 3.74 19.02
N VAL A 519 22.32 3.33 17.94
CA VAL A 519 22.38 4.05 16.65
C VAL A 519 21.88 5.49 16.82
N LYS A 520 20.77 5.68 17.55
CA LYS A 520 20.22 7.01 17.84
C LYS A 520 21.21 7.89 18.61
N GLU A 521 21.83 7.35 19.67
CA GLU A 521 22.81 8.08 20.49
C GLU A 521 24.09 8.39 19.72
N PHE A 522 24.57 7.44 18.91
CA PHE A 522 25.76 7.59 18.07
C PHE A 522 25.57 8.72 17.04
N MET A 523 24.40 8.74 16.40
CA MET A 523 24.05 9.75 15.39
C MET A 523 23.61 11.09 16.01
N ALA A 524 23.18 11.14 17.28
CA ALA A 524 22.73 12.38 17.92
C ALA A 524 23.80 13.48 17.94
N LYS A 525 25.08 13.10 17.84
CA LYS A 525 26.24 14.01 17.80
C LYS A 525 26.58 14.49 16.38
N TRP A 526 25.85 14.05 15.35
CA TRP A 526 26.08 14.43 13.96
C TRP A 526 25.27 15.67 13.59
N TYR A 527 25.64 16.80 14.19
CA TYR A 527 25.10 18.10 13.81
C TYR A 527 25.48 18.46 12.37
N ASN A 528 24.79 19.43 11.76
CA ASN A 528 24.86 19.76 10.33
C ASN A 528 26.28 19.75 9.73
N GLN A 529 27.25 20.45 10.35
CA GLN A 529 28.63 20.50 9.83
C GLN A 529 29.32 19.13 9.81
N LYS A 530 29.13 18.35 10.89
CA LYS A 530 29.71 17.00 10.98
C LYS A 530 29.02 16.04 10.03
N TYR A 531 27.69 16.12 9.94
CA TYR A 531 26.90 15.32 9.00
C TYR A 531 27.31 15.60 7.55
N ASP A 532 27.52 16.87 7.19
CA ASP A 532 27.98 17.28 5.87
C ASP A 532 29.36 16.71 5.53
N THR A 533 30.28 16.74 6.51
CA THR A 533 31.62 16.14 6.36
C THR A 533 31.53 14.63 6.15
N ILE A 534 30.70 13.93 6.94
CA ILE A 534 30.48 12.48 6.78
C ILE A 534 29.89 12.15 5.41
N LEU A 535 28.92 12.94 4.94
CA LEU A 535 28.31 12.78 3.63
C LEU A 535 29.35 12.99 2.51
N ASN A 536 30.24 13.99 2.63
CA ASN A 536 31.35 14.19 1.70
C ASN A 536 32.29 12.99 1.64
N SER A 537 32.68 12.44 2.79
CA SER A 537 33.53 11.25 2.85
C SER A 537 32.86 10.05 2.17
N TRP A 538 31.54 9.89 2.31
CA TRP A 538 30.79 8.88 1.56
C TRP A 538 30.77 9.15 0.06
N LEU A 539 30.64 10.40 -0.36
CA LEU A 539 30.75 10.76 -1.78
C LEU A 539 32.16 10.47 -2.32
N ASP A 540 33.21 10.68 -1.55
CA ASP A 540 34.58 10.29 -1.92
C ASP A 540 34.70 8.78 -2.13
N VAL A 541 34.10 7.98 -1.25
CA VAL A 541 34.08 6.52 -1.39
C VAL A 541 33.31 6.08 -2.63
N LEU A 542 32.19 6.75 -2.94
CA LEU A 542 31.33 6.36 -4.07
C LEU A 542 31.85 6.85 -5.42
N PHE A 543 32.36 8.08 -5.51
CA PHE A 543 32.74 8.75 -6.75
C PHE A 543 34.25 8.84 -6.98
N GLY A 544 35.07 8.69 -5.92
CA GLY A 544 36.46 9.12 -5.95
C GLY A 544 36.54 10.62 -6.28
N THR A 545 37.42 10.98 -7.21
CA THR A 545 37.60 12.35 -7.69
C THR A 545 36.63 12.76 -8.81
N ASN A 546 35.79 11.83 -9.28
CA ASN A 546 34.93 12.08 -10.43
C ASN A 546 33.71 12.95 -10.07
N LYS A 547 33.35 13.90 -10.94
CA LYS A 547 32.12 14.69 -10.80
C LYS A 547 30.88 13.90 -11.22
N GLU A 548 31.05 12.87 -12.04
CA GLU A 548 29.99 12.02 -12.57
C GLU A 548 30.52 10.59 -12.70
N ILE A 549 29.67 9.61 -12.42
CA ILE A 549 30.00 8.19 -12.62
C ILE A 549 28.88 7.49 -13.37
N THR A 550 29.26 6.59 -14.28
CA THR A 550 28.34 5.62 -14.87
C THR A 550 28.65 4.26 -14.28
N ILE A 551 27.65 3.63 -13.68
CA ILE A 551 27.77 2.35 -12.98
C ILE A 551 26.74 1.35 -13.52
N THR A 552 27.09 0.07 -13.54
CA THR A 552 26.20 -1.00 -14.01
C THR A 552 26.06 -2.08 -12.95
N ALA A 553 24.86 -2.67 -12.84
CA ALA A 553 24.58 -3.72 -11.85
C ALA A 553 25.32 -5.04 -12.15
N TYR A 554 25.66 -5.29 -13.42
CA TYR A 554 26.40 -6.46 -13.89
C TYR A 554 27.61 -6.04 -14.73
N GLN A 555 28.70 -6.81 -14.69
CA GLN A 555 29.89 -6.54 -15.51
C GLN A 555 29.60 -6.84 -16.99
N ARG A 556 30.14 -6.02 -17.90
CA ARG A 556 29.96 -6.18 -19.36
C ARG A 556 31.07 -7.05 -19.96
N PRO A 557 30.80 -7.82 -21.03
CA PRO A 557 29.52 -7.97 -21.71
C PRO A 557 28.58 -8.93 -20.96
N ILE A 558 27.29 -8.63 -21.00
CA ILE A 558 26.21 -9.45 -20.41
C ILE A 558 25.29 -9.86 -21.56
N GLY A 559 25.04 -11.16 -21.71
CA GLY A 559 24.06 -11.69 -22.67
C GLY A 559 22.62 -11.48 -22.19
N GLY A 560 22.23 -10.25 -21.87
CA GLY A 560 20.94 -9.89 -21.26
C GLY A 560 20.78 -8.39 -21.03
N VAL A 561 19.76 -7.98 -20.27
CA VAL A 561 19.52 -6.56 -19.95
C VAL A 561 20.24 -6.18 -18.66
N ASN A 562 21.01 -5.10 -18.71
CA ASN A 562 21.77 -4.59 -17.58
C ASN A 562 21.20 -3.26 -17.09
N ALA A 563 21.12 -3.07 -15.78
CA ALA A 563 20.75 -1.79 -15.20
C ALA A 563 21.98 -0.86 -15.21
N SER A 564 21.92 0.21 -16.00
CA SER A 564 22.93 1.26 -16.06
C SER A 564 22.41 2.53 -15.41
N PHE A 565 23.26 3.20 -14.63
CA PHE A 565 22.94 4.45 -13.96
C PHE A 565 24.06 5.45 -14.18
N THR A 566 23.69 6.70 -14.45
CA THR A 566 24.62 7.83 -14.50
C THR A 566 24.27 8.77 -13.35
N LEU A 567 25.21 8.99 -12.43
CA LEU A 567 25.01 9.75 -11.21
C LEU A 567 25.90 10.99 -11.20
N SER A 568 25.39 12.14 -10.78
CA SER A 568 26.22 13.32 -10.50
C SER A 568 26.64 13.36 -9.04
N ARG A 569 27.88 13.74 -8.76
CA ARG A 569 28.38 13.93 -7.40
C ARG A 569 27.78 15.17 -6.72
N THR A 570 27.39 16.16 -7.52
CA THR A 570 26.88 17.44 -7.03
C THR A 570 25.50 17.26 -6.42
N THR A 571 25.34 17.58 -5.14
CA THR A 571 24.04 17.50 -4.46
C THR A 571 23.03 18.40 -5.16
N ALA A 572 21.78 17.95 -5.23
CA ALA A 572 20.82 18.44 -6.20
C ALA A 572 20.52 19.95 -6.14
N PHE A 573 20.89 20.67 -5.07
CA PHE A 573 20.59 22.10 -4.90
C PHE A 573 21.67 22.83 -4.10
N THR A 574 22.95 22.57 -4.38
CA THR A 574 24.07 23.21 -3.67
C THR A 574 25.18 23.64 -4.62
N ARG A 575 25.99 24.63 -4.20
CA ARG A 575 27.09 25.24 -4.94
C ARG A 575 27.80 24.26 -5.88
N ILE A 576 27.88 24.62 -7.16
CA ILE A 576 28.83 24.01 -8.10
C ILE A 576 30.23 24.36 -7.59
N ASN A 577 30.98 23.34 -7.16
CA ASN A 577 32.42 23.50 -6.88
C ASN A 577 33.21 23.57 -8.19
#